data_AF-A0A847ELK0-F1
#
_entry.id   AF-A0A847ELK0-F1
#
_cell.length_a   1.000
_cell.length_b   1.000
_cell.length_c   1.000
_cell.angle_alpha   90.00
_cell.angle_beta   90.00
_cell.angle_gamma   90.00
#
_symmetry.space_group_name_H-M   'P 1'
#
loop_
_entity.id
_entity.type
_entity.pdbx_description
1 polymer ?
#
loop_
_entity_poly.entity_id
_entity_poly.type
_entity_poly.pdbx_seq_one_letter_code
_entity_poly.pdbx_strand_id
1 'polypeptide(L)'
;HPVGNHSVTHPEFTKLTADQIRAELNGADAAIAPLTGRSTQPLFRYPFGDRNTTTTTVVNAAGYVPFRWTVDSLGWQGTSGGRSADYVCQRVLDTVQPGQVVLLHVGAHPTDGSTLDADALSCIIDGTRARGYGFFTLDAFAR
;
A
#
# COMPACT_ATOMS: atom_id res chain seq x y z
N HIS A 1 3.91 -1.89 -13.76
CA HIS A 1 4.23 -1.59 -12.35
C HIS A 1 4.43 -2.90 -11.60
N PRO A 2 5.24 -2.95 -10.53
CA PRO A 2 5.29 -4.13 -9.67
C PRO A 2 3.93 -4.36 -9.00
N VAL A 3 3.64 -5.61 -8.68
CA VAL A 3 2.45 -6.02 -7.92
C VAL A 3 2.95 -6.70 -6.65
N GLY A 4 2.39 -6.32 -5.52
CA GLY A 4 2.70 -6.91 -4.22
C GLY A 4 1.48 -7.54 -3.59
N ASN A 5 1.72 -8.38 -2.58
CA ASN A 5 0.68 -9.09 -1.85
C ASN A 5 0.06 -8.20 -0.75
N HIS A 6 -1.26 -8.20 -0.65
CA HIS A 6 -2.00 -7.48 0.39
C HIS A 6 -3.08 -8.36 1.03
N SER A 7 -2.83 -9.67 1.15
CA SER A 7 -3.78 -10.71 1.60
C SER A 7 -4.96 -10.92 0.64
N VAL A 8 -5.80 -11.90 0.93
CA VAL A 8 -7.01 -12.20 0.17
C VAL A 8 -8.19 -11.41 0.73
N THR A 9 -8.37 -11.42 2.05
CA THR A 9 -9.60 -10.93 2.70
C THR A 9 -9.43 -9.64 3.51
N HIS A 10 -8.23 -9.05 3.47
CA HIS A 10 -7.87 -7.85 4.25
C HIS A 10 -8.11 -7.98 5.78
N PRO A 11 -7.71 -9.10 6.43
CA PRO A 11 -7.92 -9.29 7.87
C PRO A 11 -6.85 -8.57 8.71
N GLU A 12 -7.11 -8.41 10.01
CA GLU A 12 -6.10 -7.95 10.97
C GLU A 12 -5.13 -9.09 11.33
N PHE A 13 -3.93 -9.08 10.76
CA PHE A 13 -2.99 -10.22 10.84
C PHE A 13 -2.54 -10.55 12.27
N THR A 14 -2.53 -9.59 13.18
CA THR A 14 -2.17 -9.78 14.59
C THR A 14 -3.14 -10.71 15.34
N LYS A 15 -4.34 -10.95 14.78
CA LYS A 15 -5.37 -11.84 15.31
C LYS A 15 -5.37 -13.23 14.68
N LEU A 16 -4.50 -13.48 13.71
CA LEU A 16 -4.46 -14.72 12.95
C LEU A 16 -3.43 -15.71 13.50
N THR A 17 -3.71 -17.00 13.32
CA THR A 17 -2.71 -18.06 13.49
C THR A 17 -1.70 -18.05 12.33
N ALA A 18 -0.56 -18.71 12.52
CA ALA A 18 0.45 -18.82 11.46
C ALA A 18 -0.09 -19.48 10.18
N ASP A 19 -0.97 -20.48 10.31
CA ASP A 19 -1.57 -21.17 9.15
C ASP A 19 -2.57 -20.26 8.42
N GLN A 20 -3.36 -19.48 9.15
CA GLN A 20 -4.25 -18.48 8.56
C GLN A 20 -3.47 -17.41 7.80
N ILE A 21 -2.35 -16.93 8.36
CA ILE A 21 -1.46 -15.99 7.68
C ILE A 21 -0.93 -16.60 6.38
N ARG A 22 -0.45 -17.85 6.39
CA ARG A 22 0.03 -18.52 5.18
C ARG A 22 -1.07 -18.71 4.15
N ALA A 23 -2.29 -19.02 4.57
CA ALA A 23 -3.44 -19.14 3.67
C ALA A 23 -3.76 -17.80 2.97
N GLU A 24 -3.75 -16.69 3.71
CA GLU A 24 -3.94 -15.34 3.15
C GLU A 24 -2.83 -14.98 2.14
N LEU A 25 -1.57 -15.29 2.45
CA LEU A 25 -0.45 -15.01 1.56
C LEU A 25 -0.52 -15.86 0.28
N ASN A 26 -0.67 -17.18 0.43
CA ASN A 26 -0.65 -18.12 -0.68
C ASN A 26 -1.88 -17.98 -1.57
N GLY A 27 -3.05 -17.71 -0.98
CA GLY A 27 -4.29 -17.50 -1.74
C GLY A 27 -4.20 -16.26 -2.64
N ALA A 28 -3.62 -15.17 -2.14
CA ALA A 28 -3.45 -13.96 -2.93
C ALA A 28 -2.45 -14.17 -4.08
N ASP A 29 -1.32 -14.85 -3.82
CA ASP A 29 -0.35 -15.18 -4.87
C ASP A 29 -0.95 -16.10 -5.94
N ALA A 30 -1.68 -17.13 -5.52
CA ALA A 30 -2.34 -18.07 -6.43
C ALA A 30 -3.40 -17.40 -7.32
N ALA A 31 -4.06 -16.35 -6.83
CA ALA A 31 -5.02 -15.56 -7.62
C ALA A 31 -4.34 -14.60 -8.59
N ILE A 32 -3.24 -13.96 -8.17
CA ILE A 32 -2.59 -12.88 -8.93
C ILE A 32 -1.55 -13.40 -9.94
N ALA A 33 -0.79 -14.42 -9.58
CA ALA A 33 0.34 -14.89 -10.39
C ALA A 33 -0.06 -15.39 -11.79
N PRO A 34 -1.17 -16.15 -11.96
CA PRO A 34 -1.62 -16.56 -13.29
C PRO A 34 -2.06 -15.40 -14.19
N LEU A 35 -2.59 -14.32 -13.58
CA LEU A 35 -3.08 -13.14 -14.32
C LEU A 35 -1.96 -12.19 -14.75
N THR A 36 -0.87 -12.17 -13.98
CA THR A 36 0.26 -11.24 -14.19
C THR A 36 1.50 -11.92 -14.76
N GLY A 37 1.54 -13.26 -14.78
CA GLY A 37 2.69 -14.06 -15.16
C GLY A 37 3.85 -13.99 -14.15
N ARG A 38 3.62 -13.48 -12.93
CA ARG A 38 4.66 -13.25 -11.91
C ARG A 38 4.13 -13.47 -10.50
N SER A 39 4.94 -14.03 -9.63
CA SER A 39 4.62 -14.06 -8.19
C SER A 39 4.54 -12.63 -7.62
N THR A 40 3.71 -12.46 -6.60
CA THR A 40 3.60 -11.28 -5.75
C THR A 40 4.78 -11.13 -4.79
N GLN A 41 5.61 -12.17 -4.63
CA GLN A 41 6.86 -12.08 -3.88
C GLN A 41 7.87 -11.13 -4.56
N PRO A 42 8.77 -10.51 -3.77
CA PRO A 42 8.82 -10.57 -2.31
C PRO A 42 7.90 -9.54 -1.63
N LEU A 43 7.15 -8.72 -2.37
CA LEU A 43 6.49 -7.55 -1.77
C LEU A 43 5.24 -7.94 -0.98
N PHE A 44 5.16 -7.51 0.28
CA PHE A 44 3.94 -7.62 1.08
C PHE A 44 3.65 -6.34 1.86
N ARG A 45 2.37 -6.04 2.09
CA ARG A 45 1.92 -5.01 3.03
C ARG A 45 0.82 -5.59 3.91
N TYR A 46 0.93 -5.39 5.23
CA TYR A 46 -0.12 -5.77 6.16
C TYR A 46 -1.38 -4.90 5.95
N PRO A 47 -2.59 -5.49 5.89
CA PRO A 47 -3.83 -4.75 6.10
C PRO A 47 -3.74 -3.88 7.37
N PHE A 48 -4.24 -2.65 7.28
CA PHE A 48 -4.18 -1.63 8.36
C PHE A 48 -2.76 -1.23 8.81
N GLY A 49 -1.71 -1.85 8.24
CA GLY A 49 -0.34 -1.74 8.70
C GLY A 49 -0.03 -2.58 9.94
N ASP A 50 -0.99 -3.31 10.52
CA ASP A 50 -0.86 -3.97 11.82
C ASP A 50 0.03 -5.22 11.76
N ARG A 51 1.03 -5.25 12.64
CA ARG A 51 1.99 -6.36 12.73
C ARG A 51 2.59 -6.49 14.12
N ASN A 52 3.05 -7.68 14.45
CA ASN A 52 3.87 -7.96 15.62
C ASN A 52 5.04 -8.89 15.22
N THR A 53 5.88 -9.26 16.18
CA THR A 53 7.04 -10.13 15.92
C THR A 53 6.61 -11.46 15.32
N THR A 54 5.55 -12.08 15.84
CA THR A 54 5.04 -13.37 15.34
C THR A 54 4.59 -13.27 13.89
N THR A 55 3.75 -12.28 13.55
CA THR A 55 3.25 -12.12 12.18
C THR A 55 4.39 -11.79 11.21
N THR A 56 5.38 -11.01 11.64
CA THR A 56 6.56 -10.66 10.84
C THR A 56 7.42 -11.89 10.54
N THR A 57 7.65 -12.75 11.54
CA THR A 57 8.40 -14.00 11.36
C THR A 57 7.71 -14.91 10.35
N VAL A 58 6.39 -15.07 10.42
CA VAL A 58 5.64 -15.94 9.50
C VAL A 58 5.67 -15.39 8.07
N VAL A 59 5.46 -14.09 7.89
CA VAL A 59 5.51 -13.42 6.57
C VAL A 59 6.91 -13.52 5.95
N ASN A 60 7.96 -13.26 6.73
CA ASN A 60 9.34 -13.38 6.27
C ASN A 60 9.69 -14.83 5.89
N ALA A 61 9.27 -15.81 6.71
CA ALA A 61 9.49 -17.23 6.41
C ALA A 61 8.74 -17.70 5.15
N ALA A 62 7.68 -16.99 4.75
CA ALA A 62 6.95 -17.23 3.50
C ALA A 62 7.60 -16.53 2.28
N GLY A 63 8.79 -15.92 2.43
CA GLY A 63 9.52 -15.29 1.33
C GLY A 63 9.11 -13.84 1.04
N TYR A 64 8.33 -13.22 1.93
CA TYR A 64 7.88 -11.84 1.77
C TYR A 64 8.67 -10.85 2.62
N VAL A 65 8.82 -9.64 2.11
CA VAL A 65 9.39 -8.46 2.76
C VAL A 65 8.27 -7.47 3.02
N PRO A 66 7.86 -7.25 4.29
CA PRO A 66 6.77 -6.35 4.62
C PRO A 66 7.18 -4.87 4.56
N PHE A 67 6.51 -4.08 3.72
CA PHE A 67 6.70 -2.63 3.61
C PHE A 67 5.53 -1.85 4.24
N ARG A 68 5.87 -0.80 5.01
CA ARG A 68 4.91 0.22 5.47
C ARG A 68 4.98 1.45 4.56
N TRP A 69 4.41 2.55 5.02
CA TRP A 69 4.49 3.88 4.44
C TRP A 69 5.09 4.85 5.46
N THR A 70 5.60 5.97 4.96
CA THR A 70 6.07 7.09 5.78
C THR A 70 5.03 8.22 5.85
N VAL A 71 4.16 8.33 4.84
CA VAL A 71 3.02 9.25 4.83
C VAL A 71 1.77 8.54 4.33
N ASP A 72 0.68 8.71 5.07
CA ASP A 72 -0.68 8.32 4.64
C ASP A 72 -1.36 9.56 4.06
N SER A 73 -1.85 9.47 2.83
CA SER A 73 -2.56 10.55 2.15
C SER A 73 -3.91 10.89 2.80
N LEU A 74 -4.50 9.92 3.52
CA LEU A 74 -5.85 9.95 4.08
C LEU A 74 -6.96 10.14 3.03
N GLY A 75 -6.70 9.96 1.74
CA GLY A 75 -7.71 10.08 0.69
C GLY A 75 -8.83 9.04 0.80
N TRP A 76 -8.51 7.88 1.41
CA TRP A 76 -9.48 6.83 1.73
C TRP A 76 -10.62 7.28 2.65
N GLN A 77 -10.49 8.39 3.39
CA GLN A 77 -11.58 8.91 4.24
C GLN A 77 -12.72 9.54 3.42
N GLY A 78 -12.49 9.83 2.14
CA GLY A 78 -13.51 10.39 1.25
C GLY A 78 -13.99 11.80 1.65
N THR A 79 -14.93 12.33 0.87
CA THR A 79 -15.55 13.64 1.16
C THR A 79 -16.44 13.58 2.41
N SER A 80 -17.06 12.44 2.69
CA SER A 80 -17.82 12.20 3.92
C SER A 80 -16.95 12.24 5.19
N GLY A 81 -15.66 11.91 5.09
CA GLY A 81 -14.66 12.11 6.15
C GLY A 81 -14.08 13.53 6.21
N GLY A 82 -14.63 14.48 5.45
CA GLY A 82 -14.17 15.87 5.41
C GLY A 82 -12.84 16.07 4.68
N ARG A 83 -12.51 15.19 3.72
CA ARG A 83 -11.31 15.32 2.86
C ARG A 83 -11.66 15.87 1.48
N SER A 84 -10.63 16.38 0.82
CA SER A 84 -10.66 16.84 -0.57
C SER A 84 -9.39 16.39 -1.29
N ALA A 85 -9.40 16.42 -2.63
CA ALA A 85 -8.21 16.11 -3.42
C ALA A 85 -7.06 17.08 -3.12
N ASP A 86 -7.38 18.36 -2.90
CA ASP A 86 -6.38 19.37 -2.50
C ASP A 86 -5.74 19.03 -1.14
N TYR A 87 -6.54 18.61 -0.15
CA TYR A 87 -6.02 18.16 1.14
C TYR A 87 -5.05 16.98 0.96
N VAL A 88 -5.45 15.98 0.17
CA VAL A 88 -4.63 14.79 -0.14
C VAL A 88 -3.32 15.21 -0.79
N CYS A 89 -3.36 16.09 -1.79
CA CYS A 89 -2.17 16.59 -2.47
C CYS A 89 -1.23 17.34 -1.51
N GLN A 90 -1.73 18.35 -0.79
CA GLN A 90 -0.90 19.18 0.10
C GLN A 90 -0.29 18.34 1.22
N ARG A 91 -1.06 17.42 1.81
CA ARG A 91 -0.56 16.52 2.86
C ARG A 91 0.67 15.72 2.43
N VAL A 92 0.68 15.22 1.20
CA VAL A 92 1.85 14.52 0.64
C VAL A 92 2.97 15.51 0.39
N LEU A 93 2.69 16.62 -0.31
CA LEU A 93 3.68 17.61 -0.74
C LEU A 93 4.39 18.34 0.41
N ASP A 94 3.71 18.53 1.54
CA ASP A 94 4.24 19.17 2.76
C ASP A 94 5.28 18.31 3.49
N THR A 95 5.32 17.00 3.20
CA THR A 95 6.19 16.04 3.91
C THR A 95 7.22 15.38 2.99
N VAL A 96 7.34 15.85 1.74
CA VAL A 96 8.24 15.26 0.75
C VAL A 96 9.69 15.31 1.23
N GLN A 97 10.32 14.14 1.22
CA GLN A 97 11.71 13.94 1.63
C GLN A 97 12.31 12.71 0.92
N PRO A 98 13.65 12.59 0.82
CA PRO A 98 14.29 11.42 0.23
C PRO A 98 13.85 10.12 0.91
N GLY A 99 13.52 9.09 0.11
CA GLY A 99 13.13 7.77 0.62
C GLY A 99 11.68 7.66 1.13
N GLN A 100 10.85 8.70 0.94
CA GLN A 100 9.44 8.68 1.34
C GLN A 100 8.65 7.59 0.59
N VAL A 101 7.82 6.86 1.32
CA VAL A 101 6.82 5.93 0.77
C VAL A 101 5.43 6.49 1.05
N VAL A 102 4.73 6.88 -0.01
CA VAL A 102 3.36 7.43 0.06
C VAL A 102 2.35 6.29 -0.01
N LEU A 103 1.41 6.23 0.94
CA LEU A 103 0.24 5.36 0.87
C LEU A 103 -0.90 6.10 0.16
N LEU A 104 -1.42 5.48 -0.90
CA LEU A 104 -2.63 5.83 -1.64
C LEU A 104 -3.47 4.57 -1.81
N HIS A 105 -4.77 4.73 -2.06
CA HIS A 105 -5.71 3.65 -2.32
C HIS A 105 -6.30 3.78 -3.73
N VAL A 106 -6.56 2.62 -4.35
CA VAL A 106 -7.24 2.53 -5.64
C VAL A 106 -8.68 2.13 -5.40
N GLY A 107 -9.62 2.98 -5.80
CA GLY A 107 -11.06 2.73 -5.67
C GLY A 107 -11.82 4.00 -5.26
N ALA A 108 -13.15 3.89 -5.29
CA ALA A 108 -14.04 4.92 -4.77
C ALA A 108 -14.37 4.64 -3.30
N HIS A 109 -14.55 5.70 -2.51
CA HIS A 109 -15.05 5.56 -1.14
C HIS A 109 -16.43 4.88 -1.15
N PRO A 110 -16.67 3.86 -0.30
CA PRO A 110 -17.86 3.02 -0.39
C PRO A 110 -19.18 3.76 -0.10
N THR A 111 -19.13 4.91 0.60
CA THR A 111 -20.33 5.66 0.98
C THR A 111 -20.63 6.84 0.07
N ASP A 112 -19.60 7.57 -0.37
CA ASP A 112 -19.79 8.84 -1.10
C ASP A 112 -19.27 8.82 -2.54
N GLY A 113 -18.65 7.72 -2.97
CA GLY A 113 -18.16 7.53 -4.33
C GLY A 113 -16.94 8.38 -4.70
N SER A 114 -16.36 9.14 -3.78
CA SER A 114 -15.19 9.98 -4.06
C SER A 114 -13.94 9.16 -4.34
N THR A 115 -13.08 9.69 -5.22
CA THR A 115 -11.83 9.06 -5.69
C THR A 115 -10.62 9.91 -5.36
N LEU A 116 -10.59 10.51 -4.16
CA LEU A 116 -9.69 11.61 -3.82
C LEU A 116 -8.20 11.30 -4.04
N ASP A 117 -7.76 10.06 -3.79
CA ASP A 117 -6.38 9.63 -4.07
C ASP A 117 -6.05 9.66 -5.57
N ALA A 118 -6.99 9.27 -6.43
CA ALA A 118 -6.83 9.34 -7.88
C ALA A 118 -6.90 10.79 -8.38
N ASP A 119 -7.82 11.58 -7.83
CA ASP A 119 -8.02 12.99 -8.21
C ASP A 119 -6.80 13.85 -7.85
N ALA A 120 -6.10 13.53 -6.75
CA ALA A 120 -4.90 14.23 -6.30
C ALA A 120 -3.60 13.77 -6.99
N LEU A 121 -3.62 12.66 -7.74
CA LEU A 121 -2.41 11.99 -8.21
C LEU A 121 -1.54 12.86 -9.13
N SER A 122 -2.15 13.63 -10.04
CA SER A 122 -1.41 14.55 -10.92
C SER A 122 -0.69 15.64 -10.13
N CYS A 123 -1.39 16.28 -9.19
CA CYS A 123 -0.85 17.29 -8.29
C CYS A 123 0.33 16.76 -7.46
N ILE A 124 0.22 15.54 -6.93
CA ILE A 124 1.29 14.88 -6.18
C ILE A 124 2.51 14.64 -7.08
N ILE A 125 2.32 14.08 -8.27
CA ILE A 125 3.42 13.74 -9.19
C ILE A 125 4.15 15.00 -9.63
N ASP A 126 3.41 16.01 -10.10
CA ASP A 126 4.00 17.25 -10.63
C ASP A 126 4.65 18.06 -9.51
N GLY A 127 4.00 18.17 -8.34
CA GLY A 127 4.54 18.86 -7.18
C GLY A 127 5.78 18.20 -6.60
N THR A 128 5.88 16.86 -6.66
CA THR A 128 7.06 16.11 -6.22
C THR A 128 8.23 16.32 -7.18
N ARG A 129 7.98 16.26 -8.49
CA ARG A 129 8.99 16.53 -9.53
C ARG A 129 9.50 17.96 -9.50
N ALA A 130 8.61 18.93 -9.30
CA ALA A 130 8.98 20.35 -9.18
C ALA A 130 9.92 20.62 -7.99
N ARG A 131 9.87 19.79 -6.95
CA ARG A 131 10.80 19.82 -5.80
C ARG A 131 12.12 19.06 -6.04
N GLY A 132 12.35 18.55 -7.25
CA GLY A 132 13.58 17.86 -7.65
C GLY A 132 13.63 16.36 -7.34
N TYR A 133 12.52 15.75 -6.93
CA TYR A 133 12.45 14.33 -6.60
C TYR A 133 12.02 13.47 -7.81
N GLY A 134 12.46 12.20 -7.78
CA GLY A 134 12.04 11.16 -8.70
C GLY A 134 11.23 10.06 -8.01
N PHE A 135 10.61 9.19 -8.81
CA PHE A 135 9.87 8.02 -8.32
C PHE A 135 10.62 6.74 -8.65
N PHE A 136 10.62 5.80 -7.72
CA PHE A 136 11.14 4.47 -7.89
C PHE A 136 10.13 3.44 -7.38
N THR A 137 10.37 2.17 -7.67
CA THR A 137 9.52 1.07 -7.25
C THR A 137 10.14 0.31 -6.07
N LEU A 138 9.29 -0.24 -5.19
CA LEU A 138 9.76 -0.89 -3.94
C LEU A 138 10.60 -2.15 -4.19
N ASP A 139 10.40 -2.85 -5.32
CA ASP A 139 11.20 -4.00 -5.71
C ASP A 139 12.68 -3.64 -5.99
N ALA A 140 13.02 -2.35 -6.11
CA ALA A 140 14.41 -1.90 -6.13
C ALA A 140 15.13 -2.09 -4.76
N PHE A 141 14.37 -2.21 -3.66
CA PHE A 141 14.89 -2.35 -2.29
C PHE A 141 14.74 -3.77 -1.72
N ALA A 142 14.00 -4.63 -2.40
CA ALA A 142 13.70 -5.99 -1.93
C ALA A 142 14.64 -7.06 -2.51
N ARG A 143 15.84 -6.66 -2.94
CA ARG A 143 16.87 -7.53 -3.52
C ARG A 143 17.98 -7.83 -2.53
#